data_AF-A0A929C4U2-F1
#
_entry.id   AF-A0A929C4U2-F1
#
_cell.length_a   1.000
_cell.length_b   1.000
_cell.length_c   1.000
_cell.angle_alpha   90.00
_cell.angle_beta   90.00
_cell.angle_gamma   90.00
#
_symmetry.space_group_name_H-M   'P 1'
#
loop_
_entity.id
_entity.type
_entity.pdbx_description
1 polymer ?
#
loop_
_entity_poly.entity_id
_entity_poly.type
_entity_poly.pdbx_seq_one_letter_code
_entity_poly.pdbx_strand_id
1 'polypeptide(L)'
;MDERSYIEGRNSVLLHILEFTLRQLDIDKADIETGHYAWIEERKSAVNQLRELCKEFGDNNWSDDLHLGDVIEKHLARHLHRERE
;
A
#
# COMPACT_ATOMS: atom_id res chain seq x y z
N MET A 1 35.05 13.14 25.88
CA MET A 1 34.20 12.75 24.74
C MET A 1 32.84 13.35 25.02
N ASP A 2 32.37 14.25 24.16
CA ASP A 2 31.11 14.97 24.37
C ASP A 2 29.93 14.01 24.15
N GLU A 3 28.99 13.97 25.09
CA GLU A 3 27.81 13.09 25.08
C GLU A 3 27.00 13.29 23.79
N ARG A 4 26.95 14.53 23.33
CA ARG A 4 26.30 14.90 22.07
C ARG A 4 26.93 14.23 20.86
N SER A 5 28.26 14.25 20.75
CA SER A 5 28.97 13.59 19.64
C SER A 5 28.80 12.07 19.66
N TYR A 6 28.66 11.47 20.85
CA TYR A 6 28.35 10.05 20.98
C TYR A 6 26.93 9.72 20.49
N ILE A 7 25.93 10.53 20.88
CA ILE A 7 24.55 10.35 20.43
C ILE A 7 24.42 10.54 18.92
N GLU A 8 25.07 11.57 18.36
CA GLU A 8 25.09 11.84 16.92
C GLU A 8 25.72 10.67 16.15
N GLY A 9 26.86 10.14 16.63
CA GLY A 9 27.51 8.97 16.04
C GLY A 9 26.63 7.72 16.09
N ARG A 10 26.00 7.44 17.24
CA ARG A 10 25.08 6.30 17.39
C ARG A 10 23.89 6.39 16.45
N ASN A 11 23.27 7.57 16.36
CA ASN A 11 22.09 7.78 15.51
C ASN A 11 22.44 7.65 14.02
N SER A 12 23.63 8.11 13.62
CA SER A 12 24.13 7.96 12.25
C SER A 12 24.27 6.47 11.84
N VAL A 13 24.83 5.64 12.73
CA VAL A 13 24.95 4.20 12.48
C VAL A 13 23.58 3.52 12.36
N LEU A 14 22.63 3.88 13.24
CA LEU A 14 21.28 3.33 13.19
C LEU A 14 20.55 3.70 11.90
N LEU A 15 20.68 4.96 11.46
CA LEU A 15 20.15 5.41 10.17
C LEU A 15 20.76 4.63 9.00
N HIS A 16 22.06 4.39 9.02
CA HIS A 16 22.73 3.62 7.97
C HIS A 16 22.23 2.17 7.89
N ILE A 17 22.05 1.51 9.03
CA ILE A 17 21.50 0.14 9.09
C ILE A 17 20.06 0.11 8.56
N LEU A 18 19.24 1.10 8.95
CA LEU A 18 17.86 1.21 8.50
C LEU A 18 17.80 1.40 6.98
N GLU A 19 18.56 2.35 6.43
CA GLU A 19 18.63 2.60 4.99
C GLU A 19 19.08 1.37 4.20
N PHE A 20 20.09 0.66 4.70
CA PHE A 20 20.56 -0.58 4.09
C PHE A 20 19.47 -1.65 4.07
N THR A 21 18.77 -1.85 5.19
CA THR A 21 17.71 -2.86 5.32
C THR A 21 16.53 -2.56 4.40
N LEU A 22 16.14 -1.28 4.27
CA LEU A 22 15.06 -0.87 3.38
C LEU A 22 15.39 -1.16 1.92
N ARG A 23 16.62 -0.86 1.47
CA ARG A 23 17.06 -1.19 0.11
C ARG A 23 17.06 -2.70 -0.18
N GLN A 24 17.32 -3.56 0.81
CA GLN A 24 17.22 -5.01 0.62
C GLN A 24 15.78 -5.48 0.36
N LEU A 25 14.79 -4.67 0.74
CA LEU A 25 13.37 -4.92 0.48
C LEU A 25 12.86 -4.18 -0.77
N ASP A 26 13.75 -3.62 -1.57
CA ASP A 26 13.43 -2.78 -2.74
C ASP A 26 12.63 -1.52 -2.38
N ILE A 27 12.93 -0.95 -1.20
CA ILE A 27 12.30 0.26 -0.68
C ILE A 27 13.33 1.38 -0.67
N ASP A 28 13.06 2.46 -1.41
CA ASP A 28 13.89 3.64 -1.34
C ASP A 28 13.44 4.56 -0.20
N LYS A 29 14.41 5.27 0.39
CA LYS A 29 14.15 6.25 1.45
C LYS A 29 13.16 7.34 1.02
N ALA A 30 13.19 7.70 -0.26
CA ALA A 30 12.25 8.63 -0.86
C ALA A 30 10.78 8.13 -0.80
N ASP A 31 10.56 6.82 -0.86
CA ASP A 31 9.21 6.21 -0.78
C ASP A 31 8.61 6.31 0.63
N ILE A 32 9.46 6.39 1.65
CA ILE A 32 9.07 6.59 3.04
C ILE A 32 8.78 8.07 3.30
N GLU A 33 9.67 8.96 2.86
CA GLU A 33 9.54 10.41 3.07
C GLU A 33 8.36 11.03 2.32
N THR A 34 7.96 10.45 1.18
CA THR A 34 6.82 10.92 0.37
C THR A 34 5.47 10.33 0.80
N GLY A 35 5.44 9.43 1.79
CA GLY A 35 4.21 8.74 2.18
C GLY A 35 3.72 7.71 1.14
N HIS A 36 4.56 7.35 0.16
CA HIS A 36 4.26 6.35 -0.86
C HIS A 36 3.89 4.99 -0.24
N TYR A 37 4.52 4.66 0.90
CA TYR A 37 4.17 3.50 1.72
C TYR A 37 2.73 3.52 2.25
N ALA A 38 2.26 4.67 2.72
CA ALA A 38 0.88 4.80 3.20
C ALA A 38 -0.12 4.60 2.06
N TRP A 39 0.19 5.09 0.86
CA TRP A 39 -0.65 4.91 -0.33
C TRP A 39 -0.69 3.46 -0.82
N ILE A 40 0.44 2.74 -0.81
CA ILE A 40 0.48 1.32 -1.17
C ILE A 40 -0.37 0.49 -0.22
N GLU A 41 -0.26 0.72 1.09
CA GLU A 41 -1.05 0.00 2.09
C GLU A 41 -2.54 0.36 2.00
N GLU A 42 -2.88 1.63 1.78
CA GLU A 42 -4.25 2.06 1.55
C GLU A 42 -4.84 1.39 0.29
N ARG A 43 -4.09 1.36 -0.82
CA ARG A 43 -4.51 0.67 -2.05
C ARG A 43 -4.74 -0.81 -1.80
N LYS A 44 -3.81 -1.52 -1.14
CA LYS A 44 -3.97 -2.95 -0.81
C LYS A 44 -5.21 -3.21 0.04
N SER A 45 -5.44 -2.36 1.06
CA SER A 45 -6.62 -2.43 1.91
C SER A 45 -7.91 -2.25 1.11
N ALA A 46 -7.97 -1.24 0.24
CA ALA A 46 -9.11 -1.00 -0.65
C ALA A 46 -9.36 -2.17 -1.62
N VAL A 47 -8.30 -2.71 -2.23
CA VAL A 47 -8.39 -3.89 -3.11
C VAL A 47 -8.97 -5.07 -2.35
N ASN A 48 -8.48 -5.38 -1.14
CA ASN A 48 -9.01 -6.49 -0.33
C ASN A 48 -10.49 -6.32 -0.01
N GLN A 49 -10.93 -5.12 0.37
CA GLN A 49 -12.35 -4.86 0.62
C GLN A 49 -13.21 -5.05 -0.64
N LEU A 50 -12.73 -4.57 -1.80
CA LEU A 50 -13.41 -4.77 -3.07
C LEU A 50 -13.46 -6.24 -3.48
N ARG A 51 -12.41 -7.01 -3.21
CA ARG A 51 -12.39 -8.48 -3.43
C ARG A 51 -13.48 -9.17 -2.63
N GLU A 52 -13.62 -8.85 -1.35
CA GLU A 52 -14.69 -9.43 -0.51
C GLU A 52 -16.07 -9.04 -1.02
N LEU A 53 -16.30 -7.76 -1.35
CA LEU A 53 -17.59 -7.32 -1.92
C LEU A 53 -17.89 -8.00 -3.26
N CYS A 54 -16.91 -8.14 -4.14
CA CYS A 54 -17.09 -8.80 -5.44
C CYS A 54 -17.29 -10.31 -5.31
N LYS A 55 -16.85 -10.97 -4.22
CA LYS A 55 -17.20 -12.38 -3.98
C LYS A 55 -18.69 -12.56 -3.73
N GLU A 56 -19.32 -11.60 -3.05
CA GLU A 56 -20.72 -11.69 -2.65
C GLU A 56 -21.66 -11.13 -3.70
N PHE A 57 -21.31 -9.99 -4.31
CA PHE A 57 -22.25 -9.20 -5.12
C PHE A 57 -21.75 -8.90 -6.54
N GLY A 58 -20.61 -9.43 -6.97
CA GLY A 58 -19.94 -8.99 -8.18
C GLY A 58 -19.18 -10.07 -8.93
N ASP A 59 -18.30 -9.60 -9.82
CA ASP A 59 -17.31 -10.42 -10.50
C ASP A 59 -15.95 -10.21 -9.85
N ASN A 60 -15.37 -11.26 -9.28
CA ASN A 60 -14.07 -11.18 -8.62
C ASN A 60 -12.89 -11.54 -9.54
N ASN A 61 -13.10 -11.61 -10.86
CA ASN A 61 -12.06 -11.97 -11.82
C ASN A 61 -11.49 -10.75 -12.56
N TRP A 62 -10.82 -9.88 -11.82
CA TRP A 62 -10.07 -8.73 -12.34
C TRP A 62 -8.65 -8.70 -11.78
N SER A 63 -7.77 -7.89 -12.38
CA SER A 63 -6.35 -7.82 -12.02
C SER A 63 -6.08 -6.76 -10.94
N ASP A 64 -5.12 -6.99 -10.03
CA ASP A 64 -4.85 -6.09 -8.89
C ASP A 64 -4.29 -4.71 -9.30
N ASP A 65 -3.76 -4.60 -10.50
CA ASP A 65 -3.31 -3.36 -11.13
C ASP A 65 -4.45 -2.61 -11.86
N LEU A 66 -5.63 -3.21 -11.99
CA LEU A 66 -6.79 -2.55 -12.60
C LEU A 66 -7.14 -1.27 -11.82
N HIS A 67 -7.63 -0.27 -12.56
CA HIS A 67 -8.07 0.98 -11.97
C HIS A 67 -9.30 0.73 -11.07
N LEU A 68 -9.29 1.21 -9.82
CA LEU A 68 -10.35 0.90 -8.85
C LEU A 68 -11.73 1.42 -9.29
N GLY A 69 -11.78 2.54 -10.04
CA GLY A 69 -13.02 3.02 -10.64
C GLY A 69 -13.63 2.03 -11.64
N ASP A 70 -12.78 1.35 -12.43
CA ASP A 70 -13.23 0.31 -13.36
C ASP A 70 -13.72 -0.94 -12.60
N VAL A 71 -13.04 -1.31 -11.51
CA VAL A 71 -13.49 -2.38 -10.61
C VAL A 71 -14.89 -2.09 -10.09
N ILE A 72 -15.11 -0.90 -9.53
CA ILE A 72 -16.41 -0.50 -8.98
C ILE A 72 -17.48 -0.50 -10.06
N GLU A 73 -17.24 0.12 -11.22
CA GLU A 73 -18.25 0.25 -12.26
C GLU A 73 -18.58 -1.09 -12.92
N LYS A 74 -17.56 -1.83 -13.36
CA LYS A 74 -17.72 -2.97 -14.26
C LYS A 74 -17.95 -4.27 -13.52
N HIS A 75 -17.31 -4.44 -12.36
CA HIS A 75 -17.29 -5.70 -11.63
C HIS A 75 -18.21 -5.72 -10.40
N LEU A 76 -18.60 -4.56 -9.85
CA LEU A 76 -19.49 -4.48 -8.68
C LEU A 76 -20.85 -3.84 -9.01
N ALA A 77 -20.87 -2.59 -9.46
CA ALA A 77 -22.11 -1.81 -9.63
C ALA A 77 -23.07 -2.44 -10.65
N ARG A 78 -22.57 -2.98 -11.76
CA ARG A 78 -23.37 -3.70 -12.78
C ARG A 78 -24.14 -4.91 -12.26
N HIS A 79 -23.65 -5.53 -11.19
CA HIS A 79 -24.24 -6.71 -10.58
C HIS A 79 -25.24 -6.30 -9.49
N LEU A 80 -24.87 -5.35 -8.64
CA LEU A 80 -25.76 -4.76 -7.62
C LEU A 80 -27.04 -4.15 -8.19
N HIS A 81 -26.96 -3.48 -9.34
CA HIS A 81 -28.17 -2.96 -10.01
C HIS A 81 -29.06 -4.06 -10.57
N ARG A 82 -28.49 -5.21 -10.96
CA ARG A 82 -29.22 -6.35 -11.51
C ARG A 82 -29.96 -7.15 -10.45
N GLU A 83 -29.48 -7.16 -9.21
CA GLU A 83 -30.16 -7.84 -8.08
C GLU A 83 -31.33 -7.05 -7.48
N ARG A 84 -31.52 -5.79 -7.89
CA ARG A 84 -32.58 -4.90 -7.38
C ARG A 84 -33.83 -4.81 -8.26
N GLU A 85 -33.87 -5.54 -9.37
CA GLU A 85 -35.03 -5.72 -10.27
C GLU A 85 -35.66 -7.10 -10.06
#